data_AF-G5NMC6-F1
#
_entry.id   AF-G5NMC6-F1
#
_cell.length_a   1.000
_cell.length_b   1.000
_cell.length_c   1.000
_cell.angle_alpha   90.00
_cell.angle_beta   90.00
_cell.angle_gamma   90.00
#
_symmetry.space_group_name_H-M   'P 1'
#
loop_
_entity.id
_entity.type
_entity.pdbx_description
1 polymer ?
#
loop_
_entity_poly.entity_id
_entity_poly.type
_entity_poly.pdbx_seq_one_letter_code
_entity_poly.pdbx_strand_id
1 'polypeptide(L)'
;MNTQALFCLSLPLVIAGCAQQTSTSTARDSAFAQSLRPPVFSDIYQRSPEVTRSGRYTLVSVKSADAQREPLNQLIDITMPGQLVNSVGDGFRYLLFQSGYSLCGRYGTDFAELLKRPLPVKSARCA
;
A
#
# COMPACT_ATOMS: atom_id res chain seq x y z
N MET A 1 -80.09 14.24 -9.26
CA MET A 1 -80.53 13.94 -7.88
C MET A 1 -79.45 13.07 -7.26
N ASN A 2 -78.55 13.69 -6.49
CA ASN A 2 -78.56 13.69 -5.01
C ASN A 2 -77.85 12.44 -4.48
N THR A 3 -76.87 12.46 -3.58
CA THR A 3 -76.33 13.51 -2.70
C THR A 3 -75.17 12.88 -1.89
N GLN A 4 -74.16 13.69 -1.51
CA GLN A 4 -73.45 13.71 -0.21
C GLN A 4 -72.61 12.46 0.19
N ALA A 5 -71.47 12.51 0.89
CA ALA A 5 -70.74 13.52 1.63
C ALA A 5 -69.27 13.02 1.71
N LEU A 6 -68.28 13.87 1.45
CA LEU A 6 -67.35 14.38 2.46
C LEU A 6 -67.04 13.40 3.60
N PHE A 7 -65.91 12.68 3.52
CA PHE A 7 -65.12 12.34 4.70
C PHE A 7 -63.65 12.09 4.31
N CYS A 8 -62.76 12.54 5.19
CA CYS A 8 -61.33 12.23 5.25
C CYS A 8 -60.41 13.01 4.30
N LEU A 9 -60.20 14.28 4.68
CA LEU A 9 -58.89 14.93 4.61
C LEU A 9 -57.80 13.95 5.08
N SER A 10 -57.13 13.28 4.14
CA SER A 10 -55.91 12.51 4.41
C SER A 10 -54.70 13.36 4.04
N LEU A 11 -54.07 13.84 5.08
CA LEU A 11 -52.77 14.50 5.13
C LEU A 11 -51.70 13.56 4.51
N PRO A 12 -50.98 13.92 3.43
CA PRO A 12 -49.78 13.17 3.07
C PRO A 12 -48.62 13.71 3.92
N LEU A 13 -48.33 13.04 5.04
CA LEU A 13 -47.06 13.20 5.72
C LEU A 13 -45.99 12.42 4.94
N VAL A 14 -45.43 13.06 3.91
CA VAL A 14 -44.30 12.49 3.16
C VAL A 14 -43.05 12.62 4.04
N ILE A 15 -42.76 11.59 4.81
CA ILE A 15 -41.46 11.44 5.47
C ILE A 15 -40.46 11.03 4.37
N ALA A 16 -39.86 12.01 3.72
CA ALA A 16 -38.64 11.80 2.94
C ALA A 16 -37.48 11.63 3.93
N GLY A 17 -37.27 10.41 4.41
CA GLY A 17 -36.06 10.05 5.12
C GLY A 17 -34.92 9.84 4.13
N CYS A 18 -33.99 10.79 4.03
CA CYS A 18 -32.70 10.54 3.38
C CYS A 18 -31.94 9.53 4.24
N ALA A 19 -31.91 8.27 3.82
CA ALA A 19 -30.93 7.31 4.31
C ALA A 19 -29.56 7.79 3.84
N GLN A 20 -28.89 8.62 4.65
CA GLN A 20 -27.49 8.93 4.48
C GLN A 20 -26.75 7.60 4.54
N GLN A 21 -26.35 7.07 3.39
CA GLN A 21 -25.44 5.93 3.33
C GLN A 21 -24.12 6.43 3.94
N THR A 22 -23.93 6.14 5.21
CA THR A 22 -22.62 6.20 5.84
C THR A 22 -21.81 5.11 5.17
N SER A 23 -21.18 5.45 4.05
CA SER A 23 -20.10 4.64 3.49
C SER A 23 -19.03 4.59 4.56
N THR A 24 -19.07 3.56 5.39
CA THR A 24 -18.00 3.18 6.30
C THR A 24 -16.81 2.89 5.42
N SER A 25 -16.02 3.93 5.13
CA SER A 25 -14.72 3.82 4.49
C SER A 25 -13.92 2.84 5.32
N THR A 26 -13.82 1.61 4.81
CA THR A 26 -13.16 0.57 5.55
C THR A 26 -11.68 0.93 5.65
N ALA A 27 -10.97 0.43 6.66
CA ALA A 27 -9.52 0.60 6.74
C ALA A 27 -8.78 0.16 5.46
N ARG A 28 -9.42 -0.68 4.64
CA ARG A 28 -8.93 -1.11 3.32
C ARG A 28 -9.09 -0.03 2.26
N ASP A 29 -10.24 0.65 2.22
CA ASP A 29 -10.50 1.73 1.25
C ASP A 29 -9.56 2.92 1.49
N SER A 30 -9.29 3.24 2.76
CA SER A 30 -8.33 4.27 3.14
C SER A 30 -6.88 3.87 2.86
N ALA A 31 -6.48 2.61 3.10
CA ALA A 31 -5.15 2.12 2.73
C ALA A 31 -4.94 2.09 1.20
N PHE A 32 -5.96 1.70 0.43
CA PHE A 32 -5.92 1.73 -1.02
C PHE A 32 -5.83 3.16 -1.57
N ALA A 33 -6.63 4.09 -1.03
CA ALA A 33 -6.54 5.52 -1.35
C ALA A 33 -5.16 6.12 -1.03
N GLN A 34 -4.52 5.67 0.05
CA GLN A 34 -3.15 6.07 0.39
C GLN A 34 -2.11 5.49 -0.59
N SER A 35 -2.30 4.27 -1.08
CA SER A 35 -1.42 3.66 -2.11
C SER A 35 -1.49 4.37 -3.46
N LEU A 36 -2.60 5.04 -3.77
CA LEU A 36 -2.78 5.81 -5.01
C LEU A 36 -2.17 7.23 -4.92
N ARG A 37 -1.80 7.67 -3.72
CA ARG A 37 -1.18 8.99 -3.53
C ARG A 37 0.27 8.89 -3.99
N PRO A 38 0.73 9.74 -4.93
CA PRO A 38 2.14 9.77 -5.29
C PRO A 38 2.96 10.07 -4.03
N PRO A 39 4.11 9.38 -3.84
CA PRO A 39 4.98 9.66 -2.71
C PRO A 39 5.35 11.14 -2.71
N VAL A 40 5.02 11.83 -1.62
CA VAL A 40 5.45 13.21 -1.42
C VAL A 40 6.91 13.15 -0.99
N PHE A 41 7.82 13.25 -1.95
CA PHE A 41 9.23 13.44 -1.66
C PHE A 41 9.42 14.86 -1.13
N SER A 42 9.99 15.00 0.07
CA SER A 42 10.49 16.31 0.51
C SER A 42 11.56 16.77 -0.49
N ASP A 43 11.53 18.04 -0.90
CA ASP A 43 12.53 18.59 -1.82
C ASP A 43 13.95 18.40 -1.22
N ILE A 44 14.69 17.44 -1.78
CA ILE A 44 16.03 17.05 -1.34
C ILE A 44 17.02 18.20 -1.59
N TYR A 45 16.70 19.14 -2.48
CA TYR A 45 17.52 20.31 -2.77
C TYR A 45 17.34 21.46 -1.77
N GLN A 46 16.33 21.39 -0.91
CA GLN A 46 16.05 22.45 0.07
C GLN A 46 16.80 22.28 1.40
N ARG A 47 17.55 21.19 1.57
CA ARG A 47 18.30 20.88 2.80
C ARG A 47 19.76 21.34 2.67
N SER A 48 20.24 22.13 3.64
CA SER A 48 21.63 22.59 3.67
C SER A 48 22.60 21.39 3.71
N PRO A 49 23.72 21.44 2.97
CA PRO A 49 24.66 20.33 2.92
C PRO A 49 25.28 20.10 4.29
N GLU A 50 25.44 18.83 4.64
CA GLU A 50 26.17 18.41 5.82
C GLU A 50 27.68 18.59 5.57
N VAL A 51 28.31 19.46 6.34
CA VAL A 51 29.70 19.88 6.13
C VAL A 51 30.50 19.60 7.38
N THR A 52 31.67 18.99 7.21
CA THR A 52 32.66 18.82 8.28
C THR A 52 33.90 19.65 7.96
N ARG A 53 34.54 20.21 9.00
CA ARG A 53 35.81 20.91 8.85
C ARG A 53 36.96 19.89 8.73
N SER A 54 37.68 19.94 7.62
CA SER A 54 38.98 19.29 7.45
C SER A 54 40.08 20.31 7.71
N GLY A 55 40.87 20.12 8.77
CA GLY A 55 41.91 21.08 9.15
C GLY A 55 41.36 22.43 9.63
N ARG A 56 42.16 23.50 9.49
CA ARG A 56 41.83 24.81 10.09
C ARG A 56 40.83 25.66 9.30
N TYR A 57 40.77 25.48 7.97
CA TYR A 57 39.99 26.37 7.10
C TYR A 57 39.25 25.66 5.97
N THR A 58 39.34 24.34 5.86
CA THR A 58 38.73 23.61 4.75
C THR A 58 37.40 23.02 5.20
N LEU A 59 36.34 23.33 4.44
CA LEU A 59 35.05 22.70 4.58
C LEU A 59 34.93 21.60 3.52
N VAL A 60 34.65 20.38 3.96
CA VAL A 60 34.43 19.24 3.08
C VAL A 60 32.98 18.81 3.21
N SER A 61 32.31 18.66 2.06
CA SER A 61 30.96 18.08 2.01
C SER A 61 31.04 16.62 2.43
N VAL A 62 30.28 16.25 3.45
CA VAL A 62 30.10 14.84 3.86
C VAL A 62 28.76 14.30 3.35
N LYS A 63 28.09 15.05 2.46
CA LYS A 63 26.83 14.62 1.87
C LYS A 63 27.06 13.30 1.11
N SER A 64 26.53 12.20 1.64
CA SER A 64 26.35 10.98 0.87
C SER A 64 25.47 11.26 -0.34
N ALA A 65 25.80 10.66 -1.49
CA ALA A 65 25.01 10.79 -2.71
C ALA A 65 23.55 10.41 -2.42
N ASP A 66 22.57 11.01 -3.10
CA ASP A 66 21.16 10.78 -2.75
C ASP A 66 20.79 9.27 -2.87
N ALA A 67 21.42 8.54 -3.81
CA ALA A 67 21.33 7.08 -3.94
C ALA A 67 21.92 6.27 -2.76
N GLN A 68 22.78 6.88 -1.94
CA GLN A 68 23.34 6.31 -0.70
C GLN A 68 22.54 6.70 0.54
N ARG A 69 21.70 7.74 0.49
CA ARG A 69 20.90 8.20 1.65
C ARG A 69 19.68 7.32 1.88
N GLU A 70 19.09 6.82 0.81
CA GLU A 70 17.96 5.88 0.87
C GLU A 70 18.25 4.65 0.01
N PRO A 71 19.20 3.78 0.42
CA PRO A 71 19.45 2.52 -0.28
C PRO A 71 18.18 1.65 -0.38
N LEU A 72 17.27 1.81 0.58
CA LEU A 72 15.99 1.12 0.63
C LEU A 72 14.93 1.69 -0.33
N ASN A 73 15.15 2.86 -0.94
CA ASN A 73 14.31 3.39 -2.02
C ASN A 73 14.69 2.84 -3.39
N GLN A 74 15.59 1.85 -3.45
CA GLN A 74 15.91 1.16 -4.69
C GLN A 74 14.77 0.18 -5.03
N LEU A 75 13.88 0.62 -5.91
CA LEU A 75 12.88 -0.24 -6.52
C LEU A 75 13.59 -1.15 -7.53
N ILE A 76 13.47 -2.46 -7.34
CA ILE A 76 13.96 -3.47 -8.27
C ILE A 76 12.79 -4.23 -8.87
N ASP A 77 12.65 -4.17 -10.18
CA ASP A 77 11.65 -4.92 -10.93
C ASP A 77 12.20 -6.30 -11.28
N ILE A 78 11.61 -7.35 -10.70
CA ILE A 78 12.06 -8.72 -10.89
C ILE A 78 10.93 -9.53 -11.54
N THR A 79 11.25 -10.17 -12.67
CA THR A 79 10.33 -11.12 -13.31
C THR A 79 10.63 -12.52 -12.79
N MET A 80 9.68 -13.11 -12.07
CA MET A 80 9.80 -14.47 -11.55
C MET A 80 9.36 -15.50 -12.61
N PRO A 81 10.13 -16.57 -12.85
CA PRO A 81 9.73 -17.63 -13.78
C PRO A 81 8.58 -18.46 -13.18
N GLY A 82 7.41 -18.41 -13.83
CA GLY A 82 6.19 -19.05 -13.33
C GLY A 82 6.23 -20.59 -13.26
N GLN A 83 7.20 -21.24 -13.90
CA GLN A 83 7.38 -22.71 -13.75
C GLN A 83 8.06 -23.08 -12.43
N LEU A 84 8.87 -22.16 -11.87
CA LEU A 84 9.69 -22.42 -10.68
C LEU A 84 9.10 -21.80 -9.42
N VAL A 85 8.37 -20.69 -9.57
CA VAL A 85 7.89 -19.89 -8.46
C VAL A 85 6.37 -19.91 -8.42
N ASN A 86 5.80 -20.74 -7.52
CA ASN A 86 4.35 -20.94 -7.43
C ASN A 86 3.76 -20.40 -6.11
N SER A 87 4.55 -20.41 -5.04
CA SER A 87 4.18 -19.90 -3.73
C SER A 87 4.95 -18.64 -3.35
N VAL A 88 4.44 -17.90 -2.37
CA VAL A 88 5.15 -16.76 -1.75
C VAL A 88 6.52 -17.20 -1.22
N GLY A 89 6.61 -18.41 -0.65
CA GLY A 89 7.87 -18.96 -0.17
C GLY A 89 8.87 -19.27 -1.26
N ASP A 90 8.42 -19.73 -2.43
CA ASP A 90 9.29 -19.89 -3.60
C ASP A 90 9.79 -18.53 -4.08
N GLY A 91 8.93 -17.51 -4.04
CA GLY A 91 9.28 -16.13 -4.38
C GLY A 91 10.43 -15.63 -3.51
N PHE A 92 10.32 -15.76 -2.19
CA PHE A 92 11.40 -15.38 -1.28
C PHE A 92 12.70 -16.15 -1.55
N ARG A 93 12.62 -17.47 -1.77
CA ARG A 93 13.82 -18.28 -2.05
C ARG A 93 14.47 -17.89 -3.37
N TYR A 94 13.68 -17.56 -4.39
CA TYR A 94 14.18 -17.07 -5.67
C TYR A 94 14.88 -15.71 -5.51
N LEU A 95 14.29 -14.79 -4.76
CA LEU A 95 14.89 -13.46 -4.51
C LEU A 95 16.21 -13.53 -3.74
N LEU A 96 16.33 -14.45 -2.80
CA LEU A 96 17.54 -14.63 -2.00
C LEU A 96 18.59 -15.51 -2.69
N PHE A 97 18.28 -16.08 -3.86
CA PHE A 97 19.20 -16.95 -4.56
C PHE A 97 20.52 -16.23 -4.89
N GLN A 98 21.65 -16.88 -4.62
CA GLN A 98 23.02 -16.36 -4.82
C GLN A 98 23.38 -15.09 -4.02
N SER A 99 22.50 -14.59 -3.14
CA SER A 99 22.76 -13.40 -2.32
C SER A 99 23.58 -13.68 -1.04
N GLY A 100 23.76 -14.96 -0.69
CA GLY A 100 24.33 -15.38 0.60
C GLY A 100 23.33 -15.32 1.77
N TYR A 101 22.11 -14.80 1.55
CA TYR A 101 21.03 -14.79 2.53
C TYR A 101 20.07 -15.97 2.32
N SER A 102 19.36 -16.35 3.39
CA SER A 102 18.31 -17.37 3.35
C SER A 102 17.22 -17.05 4.38
N LEU A 103 16.04 -17.66 4.21
CA LEU A 103 14.99 -17.58 5.21
C LEU A 103 15.44 -18.30 6.49
N CYS A 104 15.36 -17.63 7.64
CA CYS A 104 15.72 -18.22 8.93
C CYS A 104 14.89 -19.47 9.21
N GLY A 105 15.49 -20.63 9.47
CA GLY A 105 14.73 -21.90 9.64
C GLY A 105 13.74 -21.96 10.82
N ARG A 106 13.71 -20.93 11.68
CA ARG A 106 12.76 -20.80 12.79
C ARG A 106 11.87 -19.58 12.57
N TYR A 107 10.75 -19.80 11.92
CA TYR A 107 9.65 -18.84 11.81
C TYR A 107 8.39 -19.41 12.44
N GLY A 108 7.54 -18.53 12.99
CA GLY A 108 6.26 -18.91 13.60
C GLY A 108 5.31 -19.61 12.61
N THR A 109 4.29 -20.28 13.15
CA THR A 109 3.28 -21.02 12.38
C THR A 109 2.61 -20.15 11.33
N ASP A 110 2.30 -18.91 11.67
CA ASP A 110 1.59 -17.98 10.80
C ASP A 110 2.43 -17.63 9.57
N PHE A 111 3.73 -17.38 9.77
CA PHE A 111 4.65 -17.12 8.67
C PHE A 111 4.84 -18.36 7.79
N ALA A 112 4.94 -19.55 8.40
CA ALA A 112 5.00 -20.80 7.64
C ALA A 112 3.75 -21.04 6.79
N GLU A 113 2.57 -20.61 7.26
CA GLU A 113 1.34 -20.65 6.48
C GLU A 113 1.37 -19.64 5.33
N LEU A 114 1.84 -18.41 5.58
CA LEU A 114 1.97 -17.36 4.55
C LEU A 114 2.90 -17.80 3.42
N LEU A 115 4.02 -18.46 3.72
CA LEU A 115 4.95 -18.95 2.69
C LEU A 115 4.31 -20.00 1.77
N LYS A 116 3.27 -20.71 2.21
CA LYS A 116 2.53 -21.70 1.41
C LYS A 116 1.44 -21.07 0.55
N ARG A 117 1.10 -19.80 0.76
CA ARG A 117 0.08 -19.12 -0.05
C ARG A 117 0.56 -18.97 -1.50
N PRO A 118 -0.34 -19.05 -2.49
CA PRO A 118 0.02 -18.80 -3.88
C PRO A 118 0.56 -17.37 -4.03
N LEU A 119 1.42 -17.16 -5.01
CA LEU A 119 1.82 -15.80 -5.35
C LEU A 119 0.56 -14.96 -5.66
N PRO A 120 0.51 -13.69 -5.22
CA PRO A 120 -0.51 -12.77 -5.65
C PRO A 120 -0.29 -12.47 -7.14
N VAL A 121 -0.83 -13.34 -7.99
CA VAL A 121 -0.96 -13.07 -9.41
C VAL A 121 -1.73 -11.77 -9.58
N LYS A 122 -1.36 -10.94 -10.56
CA LYS A 122 -2.30 -9.98 -11.13
C LYS A 122 -3.53 -10.78 -11.56
N SER A 123 -4.57 -10.78 -10.74
CA SER A 123 -5.89 -11.38 -10.97
C SER A 123 -5.86 -12.56 -11.94
N ALA A 124 -5.65 -13.78 -11.44
CA ALA A 124 -6.19 -14.92 -12.16
C ALA A 124 -7.70 -14.68 -12.24
N ARG A 125 -8.16 -14.23 -13.40
CA ARG A 125 -9.58 -14.03 -13.67
C ARG A 125 -10.23 -15.38 -13.46
N CYS A 126 -11.13 -15.48 -12.48
CA CYS A 126 -11.94 -16.69 -12.31
C CYS A 126 -12.64 -16.96 -13.64
N ALA A 127 -12.36 -18.13 -14.22
CA ALA A 127 -13.14 -18.70 -15.31
C ALA A 127 -14.40 -19.35 -14.74
#